data_AF-A0A4R8ZZU4-F1
#
_entry.id   AF-A0A4R8ZZU4-F1
#
_cell.length_a   1.000
_cell.length_b   1.000
_cell.length_c   1.000
_cell.angle_alpha   90.00
_cell.angle_beta   90.00
_cell.angle_gamma   90.00
#
_symmetry.space_group_name_H-M   'P 1'
#
loop_
_entity.id
_entity.type
_entity.pdbx_description
1 polymer ?
#
loop_
_entity_poly.entity_id
_entity_poly.type
_entity_poly.pdbx_seq_one_letter_code
_entity_poly.pdbx_strand_id
1 'polypeptide(L)'
;MDPISLIVVALATGAAAALKPTAEAAIRDAYAGLKRLITDRYNQVDVSPVERNPSSQAKRRSLEEDLHETDAAADDALLQEAKELFDLVAKADPAAARGVGVDLEDIDAAFVDIDRVRSGGIGVRGRGWNVTGGVRISNVEAGGDVYQERPQPDPS
;
A
#
# COMPACT_ATOMS: atom_id res chain seq x y z
N MET A 1 -3.20 -10.39 -3.94
CA MET A 1 -3.02 -9.58 -2.71
C MET A 1 -3.21 -10.50 -1.53
N ASP A 2 -2.25 -10.52 -0.61
CA ASP A 2 -2.34 -11.26 0.66
C ASP A 2 -3.52 -10.73 1.52
N PRO A 3 -4.26 -11.60 2.26
CA PRO A 3 -5.42 -11.19 3.06
C PRO A 3 -5.12 -10.11 4.11
N ILE A 4 -3.97 -10.18 4.77
CA ILE A 4 -3.56 -9.21 5.80
C ILE A 4 -3.16 -7.90 5.14
N SER A 5 -2.43 -7.98 4.02
CA SER A 5 -2.12 -6.80 3.19
C SER A 5 -3.39 -6.06 2.75
N LEU A 6 -4.45 -6.78 2.37
CA LEU A 6 -5.74 -6.16 2.03
C LEU A 6 -6.31 -5.37 3.20
N ILE A 7 -6.33 -5.95 4.40
CA ILE A 7 -6.86 -5.29 5.61
C ILE A 7 -6.08 -4.00 5.91
N VAL A 8 -4.75 -4.06 5.89
CA VAL A 8 -3.90 -2.91 6.20
C VAL A 8 -3.99 -1.82 5.14
N VAL A 9 -4.04 -2.19 3.86
CA VAL A 9 -4.24 -1.23 2.77
C VAL A 9 -5.62 -0.59 2.87
N ALA A 10 -6.68 -1.35 3.14
CA ALA A 10 -8.03 -0.84 3.32
C ALA A 10 -8.11 0.15 4.50
N LEU A 11 -7.48 -0.17 5.64
CA LEU A 11 -7.40 0.75 6.78
C LEU A 11 -6.66 2.03 6.43
N ALA A 12 -5.49 1.93 5.78
CA ALA A 12 -4.69 3.11 5.45
C ALA A 12 -5.39 4.01 4.42
N THR A 13 -5.91 3.42 3.34
CA THR A 13 -6.64 4.17 2.31
C THR A 13 -7.97 4.72 2.84
N GLY A 14 -8.70 3.93 3.62
CA GLY A 14 -9.94 4.32 4.30
C GLY A 14 -9.74 5.44 5.30
N ALA A 15 -8.72 5.35 6.16
CA ALA A 15 -8.38 6.42 7.11
C ALA A 15 -8.06 7.73 6.37
N ALA A 16 -7.21 7.66 5.35
CA ALA A 16 -6.84 8.82 4.56
C ALA A 16 -8.03 9.43 3.80
N ALA A 17 -8.92 8.59 3.27
CA ALA A 17 -10.11 9.04 2.54
C ALA A 17 -11.17 9.63 3.48
N ALA A 18 -11.46 8.96 4.60
CA ALA A 18 -12.48 9.36 5.58
C ALA A 18 -12.17 10.72 6.24
N LEU A 19 -10.89 11.08 6.37
CA LEU A 19 -10.43 12.37 6.88
C LEU A 19 -10.66 13.55 5.91
N LYS A 20 -10.95 13.29 4.63
CA LYS A 20 -11.22 14.36 3.67
C LYS A 20 -12.60 14.98 3.93
N PRO A 21 -12.75 16.31 3.84
CA PRO A 21 -14.06 16.96 3.97
C PRO A 21 -15.09 16.44 2.96
N THR A 22 -14.62 16.00 1.79
CA THR A 22 -15.43 15.50 0.69
C THR A 22 -15.64 13.98 0.73
N ALA A 23 -15.18 13.27 1.78
CA ALA A 23 -15.42 11.84 1.85
C ALA A 23 -16.92 11.55 1.88
N GLU A 24 -17.35 10.48 1.22
CA GLU A 24 -18.73 10.03 1.27
C GLU A 24 -19.05 9.44 2.65
N ALA A 25 -20.31 9.52 3.08
CA ALA A 25 -20.75 8.90 4.34
C ALA A 25 -20.45 7.40 4.36
N ALA A 26 -20.69 6.72 3.23
CA ALA A 26 -20.40 5.29 3.08
C ALA A 26 -18.93 4.93 3.37
N ILE A 27 -17.96 5.76 2.96
CA ILE A 27 -16.53 5.53 3.24
C ILE A 27 -16.25 5.65 4.74
N ARG A 28 -16.84 6.66 5.40
CA ARG A 28 -16.69 6.85 6.86
C ARG A 28 -17.30 5.70 7.64
N ASP A 29 -18.49 5.24 7.22
CA ASP A 29 -19.21 4.16 7.87
C ASP A 29 -18.47 2.83 7.69
N ALA A 30 -18.04 2.49 6.47
CA ALA A 30 -17.25 1.30 6.19
C ALA A 30 -15.90 1.29 6.94
N TYR A 31 -15.23 2.45 7.01
CA TYR A 31 -14.01 2.60 7.80
C TYR A 31 -14.24 2.35 9.29
N ALA A 32 -15.29 2.95 9.85
CA ALA A 32 -15.65 2.75 11.25
C ALA A 32 -16.06 1.29 11.54
N GLY A 33 -16.76 0.65 10.59
CA GLY A 33 -17.15 -0.76 10.62
C GLY A 33 -15.93 -1.67 10.70
N LEU A 34 -15.00 -1.53 9.75
CA LEU A 34 -13.76 -2.29 9.71
C LEU A 34 -12.93 -2.10 10.99
N LYS A 35 -12.73 -0.85 11.41
CA LYS A 35 -12.00 -0.54 12.65
C LYS A 35 -12.62 -1.25 13.85
N ARG A 36 -13.95 -1.14 14.00
CA ARG A 36 -14.66 -1.73 15.13
C ARG A 36 -14.53 -3.24 15.13
N LEU A 37 -14.64 -3.88 13.96
CA LEU A 37 -14.48 -5.32 13.84
C LEU A 37 -13.10 -5.79 14.31
N ILE A 38 -12.04 -5.05 13.95
CA ILE A 38 -10.68 -5.35 14.39
C ILE A 38 -10.55 -5.19 15.90
N THR A 39 -11.00 -4.06 16.45
CA THR A 39 -10.89 -3.81 17.90
C THR A 39 -11.72 -4.76 18.75
N ASP A 40 -12.86 -5.22 18.24
CA ASP A 40 -13.77 -6.13 18.95
C ASP A 40 -13.23 -7.57 18.97
N ARG A 41 -12.54 -8.01 17.90
CA ARG A 41 -12.10 -9.41 17.73
C ARG A 41 -10.62 -9.64 18.02
N TYR A 42 -9.78 -8.64 17.75
CA TYR A 42 -8.32 -8.70 17.88
C TYR A 42 -7.86 -7.57 18.80
N ASN A 43 -8.25 -7.67 20.07
CA ASN A 43 -8.06 -6.60 21.06
C ASN A 43 -6.59 -6.21 21.30
N GLN A 44 -5.64 -7.09 20.94
CA GLN A 44 -4.21 -6.83 20.97
C GLN A 44 -3.69 -5.99 19.79
N VAL A 45 -4.47 -5.83 18.73
CA VAL A 45 -4.08 -5.12 17.50
C VAL A 45 -4.45 -3.63 17.61
N ASP A 46 -3.43 -2.75 17.56
CA ASP A 46 -3.65 -1.30 17.57
C ASP A 46 -3.59 -0.70 16.15
N VAL A 47 -4.75 -0.31 15.63
CA VAL A 47 -4.83 0.36 14.31
C VAL A 47 -4.45 1.84 14.36
N SER A 48 -4.47 2.45 15.55
CA SER A 48 -4.31 3.91 15.75
C SER A 48 -3.04 4.52 15.14
N PRO A 49 -1.87 3.83 15.12
CA PRO A 49 -0.67 4.36 14.49
C PRO A 49 -0.88 4.59 12.99
N VAL A 50 -1.52 3.64 12.30
CA VAL A 50 -1.84 3.73 10.87
C VAL A 50 -2.87 4.81 10.63
N GLU A 51 -3.93 4.92 11.44
CA GLU A 51 -4.91 6.00 11.30
C GLU A 51 -4.26 7.39 11.35
N ARG A 52 -3.33 7.58 12.30
CA ARG A 52 -2.64 8.85 12.52
C ARG A 52 -1.66 9.20 11.39
N ASN A 53 -1.10 8.21 10.72
CA ASN A 53 -0.21 8.44 9.58
C ASN A 53 -0.34 7.31 8.55
N PRO A 54 -1.39 7.34 7.70
CA PRO A 54 -1.69 6.24 6.79
C PRO A 54 -0.65 6.00 5.70
N SER A 55 0.18 7.01 5.40
CA SER A 55 1.26 6.90 4.41
C SER A 55 2.55 6.32 4.98
N SER A 56 2.65 6.10 6.29
CA SER A 56 3.85 5.55 6.92
C SER A 56 3.98 4.05 6.68
N GLN A 57 4.92 3.65 5.83
CA GLN A 57 5.21 2.24 5.55
C GLN A 57 5.59 1.46 6.83
N ALA A 58 6.40 2.06 7.71
CA ALA A 58 6.81 1.41 8.96
C ALA A 58 5.62 1.06 9.86
N LYS A 59 4.63 1.96 9.97
CA LYS A 59 3.43 1.71 10.77
C LYS A 59 2.51 0.68 10.14
N ARG A 60 2.39 0.67 8.81
CA ARG A 60 1.63 -0.36 8.09
C ARG A 60 2.26 -1.74 8.28
N ARG A 61 3.58 -1.85 8.15
CA ARG A 61 4.30 -3.12 8.41
C ARG A 61 4.13 -3.61 9.84
N SER A 62 4.24 -2.72 10.83
CA SER A 62 3.97 -3.08 12.23
C SER A 62 2.56 -3.63 12.41
N LEU A 63 1.55 -3.03 11.76
CA LEU A 63 0.18 -3.53 11.83
C LEU A 63 0.00 -4.86 11.08
N GLU A 64 0.70 -5.06 9.96
CA GLU A 64 0.73 -6.35 9.24
C GLU A 64 1.30 -7.45 10.15
N GLU A 65 2.43 -7.18 10.81
CA GLU A 65 3.04 -8.10 11.79
C GLU A 65 2.08 -8.46 12.92
N ASP A 66 1.45 -7.46 13.56
CA ASP A 66 0.49 -7.68 14.64
C ASP A 66 -0.71 -8.53 14.17
N LEU A 67 -1.22 -8.31 12.96
CA LEU A 67 -2.35 -9.05 12.40
C LEU A 67 -1.96 -10.49 12.00
N HIS A 68 -0.73 -10.72 11.56
CA HIS A 68 -0.21 -12.07 11.25
C HIS A 68 -0.10 -12.97 12.49
N GLU A 69 0.00 -12.39 13.68
CA GLU A 69 -0.03 -13.12 14.96
C GLU A 69 -1.46 -13.52 15.38
N THR A 70 -2.45 -13.30 14.51
CA THR A 70 -3.88 -13.57 14.77
C THR A 70 -4.52 -14.41 13.66
N ASP A 71 -5.78 -14.79 13.86
CA ASP A 71 -6.60 -15.47 12.84
C ASP A 71 -7.25 -14.50 11.83
N ALA A 72 -6.83 -13.23 11.77
CA ALA A 72 -7.40 -12.22 10.86
C ALA A 72 -7.34 -12.61 9.38
N ALA A 73 -6.35 -13.40 8.97
CA ALA A 73 -6.21 -13.86 7.59
C ALA A 73 -7.32 -14.84 7.16
N ALA A 74 -8.03 -15.45 8.12
CA ALA A 74 -9.09 -16.42 7.90
C ALA A 74 -10.48 -15.93 8.35
N ASP A 75 -10.60 -14.68 8.83
CA ASP A 75 -11.90 -14.10 9.17
C ASP A 75 -12.57 -13.52 7.92
N ASP A 76 -13.44 -14.32 7.31
CA ASP A 76 -14.18 -13.94 6.10
C ASP A 76 -14.97 -12.64 6.25
N ALA A 77 -15.53 -12.37 7.44
CA ALA A 77 -16.27 -11.14 7.68
C ALA A 77 -15.34 -9.93 7.68
N LEU A 78 -14.15 -10.08 8.25
CA LEU A 78 -13.11 -9.04 8.23
C LEU A 78 -12.61 -8.76 6.82
N LEU A 79 -12.31 -9.82 6.05
CA LEU A 79 -11.84 -9.68 4.68
C LEU A 79 -12.88 -9.03 3.77
N GLN A 80 -14.15 -9.40 3.95
CA GLN A 80 -15.25 -8.81 3.19
C GLN A 80 -15.41 -7.31 3.49
N GLU A 81 -15.37 -6.91 4.77
CA GLU A 81 -15.46 -5.49 5.17
C GLU A 81 -14.25 -4.69 4.65
N ALA A 82 -13.04 -5.26 4.73
CA ALA A 82 -11.83 -4.63 4.20
C ALA A 82 -11.92 -4.43 2.68
N LYS A 83 -12.41 -5.44 1.95
CA LYS A 83 -12.61 -5.35 0.51
C LYS A 83 -13.64 -4.27 0.15
N GLU A 84 -14.77 -4.23 0.86
CA GLU A 84 -15.83 -3.24 0.61
C GLU A 84 -15.31 -1.81 0.80
N LEU A 85 -14.60 -1.55 1.90
CA LEU A 85 -13.97 -0.26 2.14
C LEU A 85 -12.98 0.10 1.03
N PHE A 86 -12.11 -0.83 0.65
CA PHE A 86 -11.13 -0.61 -0.41
C PHE A 86 -11.82 -0.27 -1.75
N ASP A 87 -12.87 -1.00 -2.12
CA ASP A 87 -13.62 -0.78 -3.36
C ASP A 87 -14.33 0.60 -3.35
N LEU A 88 -14.91 1.00 -2.22
CA LEU A 88 -15.52 2.33 -2.05
C LEU A 88 -14.47 3.44 -2.23
N VAL A 89 -13.31 3.31 -1.60
CA VAL A 89 -12.21 4.29 -1.73
C VAL A 89 -11.65 4.30 -3.15
N ALA A 90 -11.44 3.15 -3.78
CA ALA A 90 -10.94 3.05 -5.14
C ALA A 90 -11.91 3.69 -6.16
N LYS A 91 -13.22 3.61 -5.92
CA LYS A 91 -14.25 4.26 -6.74
C LYS A 91 -14.26 5.78 -6.56
N ALA A 92 -14.17 6.26 -5.33
CA ALA A 92 -14.23 7.69 -5.03
C ALA A 92 -12.90 8.43 -5.31
N ASP A 93 -11.78 7.77 -5.07
CA ASP A 93 -10.43 8.29 -5.26
C ASP A 93 -9.48 7.19 -5.78
N PRO A 94 -9.47 6.96 -7.11
CA PRO A 94 -8.58 5.98 -7.73
C PRO A 94 -7.09 6.24 -7.47
N ALA A 95 -6.71 7.49 -7.17
CA ALA A 95 -5.31 7.83 -6.87
C ALA A 95 -4.92 7.41 -5.45
N ALA A 96 -5.84 7.50 -4.48
CA ALA A 96 -5.62 7.00 -3.12
C ALA A 96 -5.42 5.48 -3.09
N ALA A 97 -6.18 4.73 -3.90
CA ALA A 97 -6.01 3.28 -4.04
C ALA A 97 -4.65 2.90 -4.68
N ARG A 98 -4.07 3.78 -5.50
CA ARG A 98 -2.72 3.59 -6.11
C ARG A 98 -1.59 4.06 -5.20
N GLY A 99 -1.80 5.09 -4.38
CA GLY A 99 -0.78 5.75 -3.55
C GLY A 99 -0.36 4.99 -2.29
N VAL A 100 -1.09 3.95 -1.90
CA VAL A 100 -0.76 3.07 -0.76
C VAL A 100 0.00 1.82 -1.22
N GLY A 101 0.68 1.93 -2.37
CA GLY A 101 1.70 1.05 -2.94
C GLY A 101 2.11 -0.10 -2.04
N VAL A 102 1.36 -1.19 -2.19
CA VAL A 102 1.75 -2.56 -1.95
C VAL A 102 3.16 -2.74 -2.52
N ASP A 103 4.06 -3.39 -1.78
CA ASP A 103 5.23 -4.02 -2.38
C ASP A 103 4.68 -4.86 -3.54
N LEU A 104 4.94 -4.46 -4.80
CA LEU A 104 4.27 -4.99 -5.99
C LEU A 104 4.73 -6.43 -6.30
N GLU A 105 4.37 -7.35 -5.43
CA GLU A 105 4.44 -8.79 -5.60
C GLU A 105 3.03 -9.27 -6.01
N ASP A 106 2.97 -10.03 -7.10
CA ASP A 106 1.75 -10.66 -7.63
C ASP A 106 0.67 -9.68 -8.15
N ILE A 107 1.00 -8.90 -9.19
CA ILE A 107 0.03 -8.06 -9.91
C ILE A 107 -0.78 -8.89 -10.91
N ASP A 108 -2.12 -8.92 -10.77
CA ASP A 108 -3.05 -9.31 -11.84
C ASP A 108 -3.74 -8.04 -12.40
N ALA A 109 -3.38 -7.63 -13.62
CA ALA A 109 -3.94 -6.40 -14.21
C ALA A 109 -4.02 -6.46 -15.75
N ALA A 110 -4.96 -5.72 -16.34
CA ALA A 110 -4.96 -5.53 -17.78
C ALA A 110 -3.81 -4.61 -18.22
N PHE A 111 -3.62 -3.48 -17.54
CA PHE A 111 -2.52 -2.56 -17.85
C PHE A 111 -1.87 -2.04 -16.57
N VAL A 112 -0.55 -1.97 -16.56
CA VAL A 112 0.26 -1.35 -15.51
C VAL A 112 0.92 -0.11 -16.11
N ASP A 113 0.79 1.05 -15.46
CA ASP A 113 1.47 2.28 -15.86
C ASP A 113 2.20 2.89 -14.65
N ILE A 114 3.52 2.94 -14.73
CA ILE A 114 4.42 3.47 -13.71
C ILE A 114 5.13 4.68 -14.33
N ASP A 115 4.96 5.85 -13.71
CA ASP A 115 5.56 7.09 -14.18
C ASP A 115 6.32 7.78 -13.05
N ARG A 116 7.50 8.34 -13.37
CA ARG A 116 8.34 9.15 -12.49
C ARG A 116 8.74 8.44 -11.19
N VAL A 117 9.75 7.59 -11.30
CA VAL A 117 10.32 6.85 -10.16
C VAL A 117 11.72 7.38 -9.86
N ARG A 118 12.01 7.68 -8.59
CA ARG A 118 13.36 8.10 -8.13
C ARG A 118 13.86 7.17 -7.03
N SER A 119 15.02 6.56 -7.21
CA SER A 119 15.60 5.60 -6.26
C SER A 119 17.13 5.67 -6.22
N GLY A 120 17.73 5.63 -5.03
CA GLY A 120 19.18 5.48 -4.88
C GLY A 120 19.70 4.06 -5.18
N GLY A 121 18.81 3.10 -5.36
CA GLY A 121 19.11 1.71 -5.69
C GLY A 121 18.33 1.24 -6.90
N ILE A 122 17.56 0.16 -6.77
CA ILE A 122 16.69 -0.33 -7.85
C ILE A 122 15.44 0.55 -7.95
N GLY A 123 15.14 1.06 -9.15
CA GLY A 123 14.00 1.93 -9.42
C GLY A 123 12.66 1.20 -9.35
N VAL A 124 12.45 0.21 -10.21
CA VAL A 124 11.26 -0.63 -10.22
C VAL A 124 11.68 -2.09 -10.14
N ARG A 125 11.05 -2.84 -9.22
CA ARG A 125 11.18 -4.29 -9.15
C ARG A 125 9.77 -4.88 -9.18
N GLY A 126 9.49 -5.68 -10.20
CA GLY A 126 8.27 -6.48 -10.29
C GLY A 126 8.56 -7.96 -10.06
N ARG A 127 7.69 -8.65 -9.32
CA ARG A 127 7.71 -10.11 -9.16
C ARG A 127 6.29 -10.65 -9.28
N GLY A 128 6.11 -11.74 -10.03
CA GLY A 128 4.81 -12.42 -10.13
C GLY A 128 3.73 -11.67 -10.92
N TRP A 129 4.09 -10.76 -11.83
CA TRP A 129 3.10 -9.97 -12.55
C TRP A 129 2.47 -10.76 -13.70
N ASN A 130 1.15 -10.87 -13.67
CA ASN A 130 0.30 -11.33 -14.75
C ASN A 130 -0.43 -10.13 -15.37
N VAL A 131 0.14 -9.62 -16.47
CA VAL A 131 -0.38 -8.44 -17.17
C VAL A 131 -0.80 -8.79 -18.59
N THR A 132 -2.09 -8.63 -18.90
CA THR A 132 -2.67 -9.14 -20.15
C THR A 132 -2.67 -8.14 -21.31
N GLY A 133 -2.71 -6.84 -21.02
CA GLY A 133 -2.78 -5.76 -22.01
C GLY A 133 -1.48 -4.98 -22.18
N GLY A 134 -0.68 -4.82 -21.12
CA GLY A 134 0.69 -4.31 -21.21
C GLY A 134 1.19 -3.51 -20.01
N VAL A 135 2.51 -3.35 -19.95
CA VAL A 135 3.19 -2.60 -18.88
C VAL A 135 3.90 -1.40 -19.49
N ARG A 136 3.65 -0.20 -18.96
CA ARG A 136 4.37 1.04 -19.27
C ARG A 136 5.13 1.49 -18.03
N ILE A 137 6.43 1.74 -18.19
CA ILE A 137 7.28 2.29 -17.13
C ILE A 137 8.06 3.46 -17.74
N SER A 138 7.89 4.66 -17.19
CA SER A 138 8.44 5.90 -17.72
C SER A 138 9.11 6.75 -16.63
N ASN A 139 10.12 7.54 -17.01
CA ASN A 139 10.80 8.50 -16.13
C ASN A 139 11.41 7.86 -14.86
N VAL A 140 12.15 6.76 -14.99
CA VAL A 140 12.83 6.10 -13.86
C VAL A 140 14.27 6.62 -13.72
N GLU A 141 14.55 7.29 -12.62
CA GLU A 141 15.89 7.69 -12.17
C GLU A 141 16.33 6.74 -11.04
N ALA A 142 17.27 5.85 -11.31
CA ALA A 142 17.71 4.81 -10.38
C ALA A 142 19.25 4.74 -10.29
N GLY A 143 19.77 4.43 -9.10
CA GLY A 143 21.21 4.34 -8.83
C GLY A 143 21.80 5.66 -8.34
N GLY A 144 22.16 5.73 -7.07
CA GLY A 144 22.96 6.80 -6.49
C GLY A 144 24.45 6.47 -6.57
N ASP A 145 25.21 7.35 -7.23
CA ASP A 145 26.67 7.51 -7.32
C ASP A 145 27.58 6.38 -6.80
N VAL A 146 28.12 5.59 -7.74
CA VAL A 146 29.39 4.85 -7.55
C VAL A 146 30.34 5.09 -8.72
N TYR A 147 30.62 6.36 -9.04
CA TYR A 147 31.85 6.72 -9.76
C TYR A 147 32.34 8.08 -9.24
N GLN A 148 33.04 8.10 -8.11
CA GLN A 148 34.07 9.12 -7.95
C GLN A 148 35.20 8.76 -8.93
N GLU A 149 35.38 9.58 -9.96
CA GLU A 149 36.56 9.55 -10.81
C GLU A 149 37.80 9.57 -9.93
N ARG A 150 38.60 8.50 -10.00
CA ARG A 150 39.95 8.53 -9.44
C ARG A 150 40.76 9.56 -10.25
N PRO A 151 41.42 10.55 -9.61
CA PRO A 151 42.34 11.42 -10.32
C PRO A 151 43.38 10.58 -11.04
N GLN A 152 43.50 10.80 -12.34
CA GLN A 152 44.48 10.13 -13.19
C GLN A 152 45.88 10.54 -12.71
N PRO A 153 46.79 9.59 -12.41
CA PRO A 153 48.14 9.96 -12.00
C PRO A 153 48.87 10.62 -13.18
N ASP A 154 49.49 11.76 -12.90
CA ASP A 154 50.22 12.59 -13.86
C ASP A 154 51.33 11.76 -14.55
N PRO A 155 51.44 11.78 -15.89
CA PRO A 155 52.51 11.08 -16.58
C PRO A 155 53.86 11.74 -16.26
N SER A 156 54.81 10.92 -15.79
CA SER A 156 56.22 11.29 -15.55
C SER A 156 57.01 11.41 -16.83
#